data_AF-A0A1Q7Y7U5-F1
#
_entry.id   AF-A0A1Q7Y7U5-F1
#
_cell.length_a   1.000
_cell.length_b   1.000
_cell.length_c   1.000
_cell.angle_alpha   90.00
_cell.angle_beta   90.00
_cell.angle_gamma   90.00
#
_symmetry.space_group_name_H-M   'P 1'
#
loop_
_entity.id
_entity.type
_entity.pdbx_description
1 polymer ?
#
loop_
_entity_poly.entity_id
_entity_poly.type
_entity_poly.pdbx_seq_one_letter_code
_entity_poly.pdbx_strand_id
1 'polypeptide(L)'
;MLERDNWTCASCSHQAHKWMNVHHLEDSGNNSPENLVPLCVACHAVLHVGLNLQNGALEIWESEIPQVEIVQRTREGVRRGISLAEIKMQFPLKPGKYPAGSVKYANDLIIKMGKEPRAYLDEPLCAVFVNPTRWQIGED
;
A
#
# COMPACT_ATOMS: atom_id res chain seq x y z
N MET A 1 -3.60 20.32 -5.28
CA MET A 1 -3.02 19.04 -5.74
C MET A 1 -4.11 18.00 -5.96
N LEU A 2 -4.90 17.60 -4.96
CA LEU A 2 -5.97 16.61 -5.18
C LEU A 2 -6.93 17.00 -6.31
N GLU A 3 -7.35 18.26 -6.39
CA GLU A 3 -8.15 18.78 -7.51
C GLU A 3 -7.40 18.77 -8.85
N ARG A 4 -6.10 19.09 -8.85
CA ARG A 4 -5.22 19.06 -10.05
C ARG A 4 -5.26 17.67 -10.70
N ASP A 5 -5.17 16.64 -9.87
CA ASP A 5 -5.08 15.26 -10.31
C ASP A 5 -6.44 14.55 -10.30
N ASN A 6 -7.54 15.32 -10.30
CA ASN A 6 -8.91 14.82 -10.31
C ASN A 6 -9.16 13.72 -9.27
N TRP A 7 -8.60 13.89 -8.06
CA TRP A 7 -8.76 12.96 -6.93
C TRP A 7 -8.38 11.50 -7.24
N THR A 8 -7.48 11.31 -8.21
CA THR A 8 -7.11 9.99 -8.73
C THR A 8 -5.78 9.53 -8.14
N CYS A 9 -5.74 8.33 -7.58
CA CYS A 9 -4.52 7.74 -7.04
C CYS A 9 -3.47 7.55 -8.15
N ALA A 10 -2.28 8.13 -7.99
CA ALA A 10 -1.19 8.05 -8.95
C ALA A 10 -0.63 6.62 -9.13
N SER A 11 -0.91 5.70 -8.20
CA SER A 11 -0.38 4.33 -8.22
C SER A 11 -1.36 3.31 -8.82
N CYS A 12 -2.64 3.31 -8.42
CA CYS A 12 -3.62 2.31 -8.88
C CYS A 12 -4.81 2.89 -9.63
N SER A 13 -4.79 4.20 -9.91
CA SER A 13 -5.83 4.95 -10.63
C SER A 13 -7.21 4.95 -9.96
N HIS A 14 -7.32 4.52 -8.70
CA HIS A 14 -8.57 4.64 -7.95
C HIS A 14 -8.87 6.10 -7.65
N GLN A 15 -10.08 6.54 -8.00
CA GLN A 15 -10.60 7.87 -7.71
C GLN A 15 -11.49 7.85 -6.47
N ALA A 16 -11.32 8.84 -5.58
CA ALA A 16 -12.18 9.04 -4.42
C ALA A 16 -12.08 10.48 -3.88
N HIS A 17 -13.20 11.10 -3.53
CA HIS A 17 -13.21 12.46 -2.98
C HIS A 17 -12.89 12.54 -1.48
N LYS A 18 -12.94 11.41 -0.77
CA LYS A 18 -12.59 11.36 0.66
C LYS A 18 -11.36 10.50 0.91
N TRP A 19 -10.55 10.94 1.87
CA TRP A 19 -9.43 10.17 2.43
C TRP A 19 -8.27 9.88 1.47
N MET A 20 -8.18 10.63 0.37
CA MET A 20 -6.96 10.68 -0.44
C MET A 20 -5.83 11.30 0.38
N ASN A 21 -4.63 10.74 0.25
CA ASN A 21 -3.43 11.21 0.92
C ASN A 21 -2.53 11.91 -0.09
N VAL A 22 -1.79 12.91 0.37
CA VAL A 22 -0.74 13.56 -0.39
C VAL A 22 0.59 12.93 0.03
N HIS A 23 1.34 12.41 -0.93
CA HIS A 23 2.62 11.75 -0.68
C HIS A 23 3.73 12.46 -1.44
N HIS A 24 4.87 12.64 -0.78
CA HIS A 24 6.10 13.12 -1.41
C HIS A 24 6.73 11.99 -2.23
N LEU A 25 7.01 12.24 -3.51
CA LEU A 25 7.71 11.27 -4.37
C LEU A 25 9.14 11.06 -3.91
N GLU A 26 9.78 12.14 -3.49
CA GLU A 26 11.16 12.15 -3.08
C GLU A 26 11.39 12.78 -1.69
N ASP A 27 12.08 13.92 -1.65
CA ASP A 27 12.43 14.60 -0.41
C ASP A 27 11.17 15.11 0.31
N SER A 28 10.93 14.60 1.52
CA SER A 28 9.83 15.03 2.40
C SER A 28 9.90 16.52 2.80
N GLY A 29 11.06 17.17 2.68
CA GLY A 29 11.23 18.61 2.90
C GLY A 29 10.83 19.49 1.70
N ASN A 30 10.74 18.91 0.50
CA ASN A 30 10.40 19.63 -0.71
C ASN A 30 8.89 19.57 -0.99
N ASN A 31 8.18 20.68 -0.81
CA ASN A 31 6.73 20.75 -1.03
C ASN A 31 6.34 21.25 -2.43
N SER A 32 7.24 21.20 -3.42
CA SER A 32 6.90 21.60 -4.78
C SER A 32 5.80 20.70 -5.35
N PRO A 33 4.85 21.22 -6.14
CA PRO A 33 3.75 20.43 -6.68
C PRO A 33 4.19 19.18 -7.46
N GLU A 34 5.36 19.22 -8.09
CA GLU A 34 5.94 18.15 -8.88
C GLU A 34 6.42 16.99 -8.00
N ASN A 35 6.77 17.27 -6.73
CA ASN A 35 7.16 16.27 -5.75
C ASN A 35 5.95 15.67 -5.01
N LEU A 36 4.73 16.14 -5.27
CA LEU A 36 3.53 15.70 -4.54
C LEU A 36 2.59 14.93 -5.45
N VAL A 37 2.24 13.72 -5.02
CA VAL A 37 1.26 12.86 -5.71
C VAL A 37 0.11 12.44 -4.81
N PRO A 38 -1.11 12.33 -5.37
CA PRO A 38 -2.27 11.79 -4.65
C PRO A 38 -2.20 10.26 -4.57
N LEU A 39 -2.47 9.70 -3.40
CA LEU A 39 -2.58 8.25 -3.21
C LEU A 39 -3.83 7.88 -2.44
N CYS A 40 -4.48 6.79 -2.87
CA CYS A 40 -5.53 6.15 -2.10
C CYS A 40 -4.97 5.57 -0.79
N VAL A 41 -5.83 5.34 0.21
CA VAL A 41 -5.44 4.79 1.52
C VAL A 41 -4.66 3.49 1.41
N ALA A 42 -5.02 2.62 0.46
CA ALA A 42 -4.38 1.32 0.27
C ALA A 42 -2.96 1.45 -0.30
N CYS A 43 -2.79 2.21 -1.38
CA CYS A 43 -1.45 2.45 -1.96
C CYS A 43 -0.56 3.22 -0.99
N HIS A 44 -1.10 4.21 -0.29
CA HIS A 44 -0.35 4.95 0.73
C HIS A 44 0.12 4.05 1.88
N ALA A 45 -0.72 3.09 2.31
CA ALA A 45 -0.33 2.12 3.33
C ALA A 45 0.81 1.20 2.87
N VAL A 46 0.82 0.81 1.59
CA VAL A 46 1.92 0.04 0.99
C VAL A 46 3.22 0.85 0.98
N LEU A 47 3.18 2.16 0.68
CA LEU A 47 4.40 2.99 0.74
C LEU A 47 4.94 3.13 2.16
N HIS A 48 4.04 3.15 3.15
CA HIS A 48 4.39 3.11 4.56
C HIS A 48 4.31 1.69 5.14
N VAL A 49 4.86 0.71 4.42
CA VAL A 49 4.76 -0.72 4.76
C VAL A 49 5.30 -1.04 6.15
N GLY A 50 6.41 -0.45 6.57
CA GLY A 50 7.00 -0.70 7.89
C GLY A 50 6.06 -0.32 9.03
N LEU A 51 5.44 0.86 8.95
CA LEU A 51 4.44 1.33 9.92
C LEU A 51 3.20 0.43 9.91
N ASN A 52 2.71 0.07 8.72
CA ASN A 52 1.50 -0.74 8.60
C ASN A 52 1.71 -2.21 8.97
N LEU A 53 2.93 -2.74 8.86
CA LEU A 53 3.32 -4.03 9.44
C LEU A 53 3.31 -3.97 10.96
N GLN A 54 3.90 -2.93 11.55
CA GLN A 54 3.91 -2.75 13.02
C GLN A 54 2.50 -2.65 13.59
N ASN A 55 1.59 -1.99 12.87
CA ASN A 55 0.18 -1.86 13.27
C ASN A 55 -0.67 -3.12 12.95
N GLY A 56 -0.08 -4.16 12.34
CA GLY A 56 -0.78 -5.38 11.95
C GLY A 56 -1.80 -5.17 10.83
N ALA A 57 -1.70 -4.08 10.07
CA ALA A 57 -2.60 -3.79 8.95
C ALA A 57 -2.22 -4.57 7.68
N LEU A 58 -0.92 -4.83 7.50
CA LEU A 58 -0.35 -5.54 6.37
C LEU A 58 0.48 -6.76 6.82
N GLU A 59 0.64 -7.69 5.89
CA GLU A 59 1.65 -8.74 5.94
C GLU A 59 2.49 -8.70 4.66
N ILE A 60 3.73 -9.23 4.71
CA ILE A 60 4.59 -9.36 3.53
C ILE A 60 4.70 -10.80 3.09
N TRP A 61 4.57 -11.00 1.79
CA TRP A 61 4.61 -12.29 1.12
C TRP A 61 5.42 -12.18 -0.16
N GLU A 62 5.82 -13.30 -0.73
CA GLU A 62 6.30 -13.37 -2.11
C GLU A 62 5.13 -13.69 -3.03
N SER A 63 5.01 -12.96 -4.14
CA SER A 63 4.04 -13.23 -5.20
C SER A 63 4.52 -12.71 -6.54
N GLU A 64 4.11 -13.37 -7.62
CA GLU A 64 4.31 -12.88 -8.99
C GLU A 64 3.25 -11.85 -9.39
N ILE A 65 2.21 -11.66 -8.57
CA ILE A 65 1.19 -10.64 -8.80
C ILE A 65 1.78 -9.25 -8.45
N PRO A 66 1.72 -8.27 -9.38
CA PRO A 66 2.13 -6.90 -9.09
C PRO A 66 1.38 -6.30 -7.90
N GLN A 67 2.07 -5.47 -7.12
CA GLN A 67 1.50 -4.86 -5.92
C GLN A 67 0.23 -4.04 -6.19
N VAL A 68 0.18 -3.32 -7.31
CA VAL A 68 -1.00 -2.54 -7.73
C VAL A 68 -2.20 -3.46 -7.98
N GLU A 69 -1.96 -4.62 -8.57
CA GLU A 69 -3.02 -5.60 -8.84
C GLU A 69 -3.54 -6.23 -7.54
N ILE A 70 -2.68 -6.52 -6.56
CA ILE A 70 -3.12 -6.94 -5.22
C ILE A 70 -4.02 -5.88 -4.58
N VAL A 71 -3.66 -4.60 -4.67
CA VAL A 71 -4.50 -3.48 -4.18
C VAL A 71 -5.86 -3.46 -4.87
N GLN A 72 -5.89 -3.57 -6.20
CA GLN A 72 -7.12 -3.54 -6.99
C GLN A 72 -8.04 -4.73 -6.69
N ARG A 73 -7.49 -5.96 -6.72
CA ARG A 73 -8.23 -7.19 -6.39
C ARG A 73 -8.73 -7.20 -4.96
N THR A 74 -7.95 -6.67 -4.02
CA THR A 74 -8.40 -6.54 -2.62
C THR A 74 -9.56 -5.56 -2.53
N ARG A 75 -9.46 -4.37 -3.13
CA ARG A 75 -10.57 -3.40 -3.15
C ARG A 75 -11.84 -3.99 -3.75
N GLU A 76 -11.71 -4.72 -4.85
CA GLU A 76 -12.82 -5.42 -5.51
C GLU A 76 -13.48 -6.43 -4.57
N GLY A 77 -12.69 -7.27 -3.91
CA GLY A 77 -13.18 -8.26 -2.96
C GLY A 77 -13.92 -7.60 -1.79
N VAL A 78 -13.34 -6.56 -1.19
CA VAL A 78 -13.97 -5.85 -0.06
C VAL A 78 -15.27 -5.18 -0.52
N ARG A 79 -15.32 -4.59 -1.72
CA ARG A 79 -16.56 -4.02 -2.28
C ARG A 79 -17.66 -5.06 -2.47
N ARG A 80 -17.27 -6.30 -2.78
CA ARG A 80 -18.18 -7.45 -2.90
C ARG A 80 -18.53 -8.09 -1.54
N GLY A 81 -18.05 -7.53 -0.43
CA GLY A 81 -18.29 -8.04 0.92
C GLY A 81 -17.46 -9.28 1.28
N ILE A 82 -16.42 -9.60 0.51
CA ILE A 82 -15.51 -10.71 0.79
C ILE A 82 -14.55 -10.29 1.91
N SER A 83 -14.30 -11.17 2.87
CA SER A 83 -13.37 -10.88 3.96
C SER A 83 -11.91 -10.82 3.47
N LEU A 84 -11.05 -10.07 4.17
CA LEU A 84 -9.63 -9.98 3.82
C LEU A 84 -8.91 -11.33 3.88
N ALA A 85 -9.33 -12.21 4.80
CA ALA A 85 -8.81 -13.57 4.88
C ALA A 85 -9.13 -14.38 3.63
N GLU A 86 -10.38 -14.32 3.14
CA GLU A 86 -10.79 -15.00 1.91
C GLU A 86 -10.16 -14.40 0.66
N ILE A 87 -9.98 -13.08 0.61
CA ILE A 87 -9.26 -12.41 -0.48
C ILE A 87 -7.81 -12.87 -0.51
N LYS A 88 -7.13 -12.87 0.64
CA LYS A 88 -5.74 -13.32 0.77
C LYS A 88 -5.56 -14.75 0.24
N MET A 89 -6.50 -15.65 0.51
CA MET A 89 -6.47 -17.03 0.03
C MET A 89 -6.56 -17.16 -1.51
N GLN A 90 -6.97 -16.12 -2.23
CA GLN A 90 -7.03 -16.12 -3.69
C GLN A 90 -5.70 -15.74 -4.35
N PHE A 91 -4.74 -15.23 -3.58
CA PHE A 91 -3.43 -14.87 -4.10
C PHE A 91 -2.46 -16.07 -4.02
N PRO A 92 -1.62 -16.31 -5.04
CA PRO A 92 -0.55 -17.29 -4.99
C PRO A 92 0.60 -16.72 -4.15
N LEU A 93 0.46 -16.82 -2.82
CA LEU A 93 1.41 -16.29 -1.86
C LEU A 93 2.38 -17.38 -1.40
N LYS A 94 3.67 -17.04 -1.35
CA LYS A 94 4.71 -17.85 -0.71
C LYS A 94 5.24 -17.11 0.51
N PRO A 95 5.55 -17.81 1.62
CA PRO A 95 6.22 -17.18 2.74
C PRO A 95 7.54 -16.55 2.28
N GLY A 96 7.76 -15.28 2.60
CA GLY A 96 9.06 -14.66 2.37
C GLY A 96 10.10 -15.09 3.41
N LYS A 97 11.29 -14.49 3.34
CA LYS A 97 12.40 -14.74 4.28
C LYS A 97 12.01 -14.57 5.76
N TYR A 98 11.03 -13.73 6.06
CA TYR A 98 10.59 -13.44 7.42
C TYR A 98 9.12 -13.82 7.61
N PRO A 99 8.72 -14.27 8.81
CA PRO A 99 7.33 -14.60 9.09
C PRO A 99 6.43 -13.36 9.01
N ALA A 100 5.17 -13.58 8.64
CA ALA A 100 4.14 -12.55 8.69
C ALA A 100 4.05 -11.91 10.08
N GLY A 101 3.99 -10.58 10.14
CA GLY A 101 3.98 -9.82 11.41
C GLY A 101 5.33 -9.69 12.11
N SER A 102 6.45 -10.04 11.47
CA SER A 102 7.78 -9.84 12.05
C SER A 102 8.11 -8.35 12.20
N VAL A 103 8.07 -7.85 13.44
CA VAL A 103 8.54 -6.48 13.78
C VAL A 103 10.00 -6.28 13.39
N LYS A 104 10.84 -7.32 13.54
CA LYS A 104 12.23 -7.28 13.08
C LYS A 104 12.29 -7.02 11.57
N TYR A 105 11.44 -7.66 10.79
CA TYR A 105 11.42 -7.45 9.35
C TYR A 105 10.93 -6.04 8.97
N ALA A 106 9.89 -5.55 9.65
CA ALA A 106 9.44 -4.17 9.47
C ALA A 106 10.57 -3.17 9.72
N ASN A 107 11.34 -3.36 10.79
CA ASN A 107 12.52 -2.54 11.10
C ASN A 107 13.63 -2.69 10.05
N ASP A 108 13.94 -3.92 9.62
CA ASP A 108 14.95 -4.18 8.60
C ASP A 108 14.57 -3.50 7.26
N LEU A 109 13.28 -3.51 6.88
CA LEU A 109 12.77 -2.82 5.68
C LEU A 109 12.92 -1.30 5.82
N ILE A 110 12.48 -0.71 6.93
CA ILE A 110 12.61 0.73 7.20
C ILE A 110 14.08 1.16 7.15
N ILE A 111 14.98 0.38 7.79
CA ILE A 111 16.42 0.67 7.82
C ILE A 111 17.01 0.60 6.40
N LYS A 112 16.64 -0.42 5.61
CA LYS A 112 17.12 -0.61 4.24
C LYS A 112 16.64 0.48 3.27
N MET A 113 15.45 1.03 3.49
CA MET A 113 14.95 2.16 2.69
C MET A 113 15.87 3.38 2.81
N GLY A 114 16.58 3.54 3.94
CA GLY A 114 17.59 4.58 4.12
C GLY A 114 16.98 5.98 4.15
N LYS A 115 17.70 6.97 3.57
CA LYS A 115 17.18 8.33 3.33
C LYS A 115 16.54 8.48 1.94
N GLU A 116 16.69 7.45 1.11
CA GLU A 116 16.19 7.48 -0.24
C GLU A 116 14.69 7.17 -0.23
N PRO A 117 13.89 7.98 -0.93
CA PRO A 117 12.45 7.79 -1.04
C PRO A 117 12.18 6.57 -1.92
N ARG A 118 12.16 5.39 -1.31
CA ARG A 118 11.78 4.16 -2.01
C ARG A 118 10.37 3.77 -1.62
N ALA A 119 9.53 3.69 -2.64
CA ALA A 119 8.12 3.36 -2.55
C ALA A 119 7.83 1.86 -2.73
N TYR A 120 8.85 1.01 -2.91
CA TYR A 120 8.66 -0.35 -3.42
C TYR A 120 9.40 -1.39 -2.59
N LEU A 121 8.74 -2.53 -2.40
CA LEU A 121 9.37 -3.75 -1.92
C LEU A 121 10.20 -4.36 -3.07
N ASP A 122 11.34 -4.97 -2.75
CA ASP A 122 12.13 -5.69 -3.74
C ASP A 122 11.31 -6.85 -4.33
N GLU A 123 11.25 -7.00 -5.65
CA GLU A 123 10.57 -8.15 -6.26
C GLU A 123 11.22 -9.47 -5.80
N PRO A 124 10.43 -10.53 -5.51
CA PRO A 124 8.98 -10.67 -5.74
C PRO A 124 8.12 -10.34 -4.49
N LEU A 125 8.60 -9.49 -3.58
CA LEU A 125 7.88 -9.19 -2.34
C LEU A 125 6.66 -8.30 -2.60
N CYS A 126 5.58 -8.59 -1.88
CA CYS A 126 4.33 -7.84 -1.91
C CYS A 126 3.72 -7.72 -0.51
N ALA A 127 2.96 -6.64 -0.30
CA ALA A 127 2.14 -6.39 0.86
C ALA A 127 0.70 -6.83 0.62
N VAL A 128 0.15 -7.58 1.58
CA VAL A 128 -1.22 -8.07 1.59
C VAL A 128 -1.96 -7.49 2.80
N PHE A 129 -3.20 -7.04 2.59
CA PHE A 129 -4.01 -6.39 3.62
C PHE A 129 -4.70 -7.42 4.51
N VAL A 130 -4.57 -7.26 5.83
CA VAL A 130 -5.17 -8.18 6.80
C VAL A 130 -6.05 -7.49 7.84
N ASN A 131 -5.71 -6.26 8.22
CA ASN A 131 -6.52 -5.47 9.16
C ASN A 131 -6.32 -3.94 8.96
N PRO A 132 -6.56 -3.40 7.76
CA PRO A 132 -6.44 -1.97 7.52
C PRO A 132 -7.53 -1.21 8.29
N THR A 133 -7.15 -0.07 8.86
CA THR A 133 -8.06 0.80 9.61
C THR A 133 -9.16 1.41 8.75
N ARG A 134 -8.97 1.45 7.42
CA ARG A 134 -9.92 2.04 6.46
C ARG A 134 -9.74 1.48 5.05
N TRP A 135 -10.84 1.43 4.31
CA TRP A 135 -10.88 1.24 2.86
C TRP A 135 -11.66 2.35 2.17
N GLN A 136 -11.22 2.75 0.98
CA GLN A 136 -12.02 3.53 0.04
C GLN A 136 -12.68 2.54 -0.93
N ILE A 137 -13.99 2.35 -0.76
CA ILE A 137 -14.79 1.38 -1.52
C ILE A 137 -15.68 2.09 -2.56
N GLY A 138 -15.98 3.37 -2.34
CA GLY A 138 -16.76 4.24 -3.25
C GLY A 138 -16.03 5.54 -3.58
N GLU A 139 -16.61 6.31 -4.49
CA GLU A 139 -16.06 7.58 -4.99
C GLU A 139 -16.39 8.79 -4.07
N ASP A 140 -17.29 8.59 -3.10
CA ASP A 140 -17.91 9.64 -2.28
C ASP A 140 -17.01 10.31 -1.23
#